data_AF-A0A1N6EEJ4-F1
#
_entry.id   AF-A0A1N6EEJ4-F1
#
_cell.length_a   1.000
_cell.length_b   1.000
_cell.length_c   1.000
_cell.angle_alpha   90.00
_cell.angle_beta   90.00
_cell.angle_gamma   90.00
#
_symmetry.space_group_name_H-M   'P 1'
#
loop_
_entity.id
_entity.type
_entity.pdbx_description
1 polymer ?
#
loop_
_entity_poly.entity_id
_entity_poly.type
_entity_poly.pdbx_seq_one_letter_code
_entity_poly.pdbx_strand_id
1 'polypeptide(L)'
;MSNVMNEKHKIGLVTLYRENYGSILQCYSLKFFLNSLNNECDVLYLKDDENLFHLDVIKRKIRTLINIIFNPSFLRFLFFSKLGLNKRNLTKGSESKMDVFVDLFLQPKCVLSTDLKKKEWLNQYDNFVVGSDQIWNVCHIVKPFYFLQFAPRKKRIAVAVSFGISKIPWINQKNLRTALNGFDFISVREETGVEIVKKYSKANVCRVADPTFLYDADEWRDIAKNTKPIQKKYILFHFLNEPEQVAVESVKWLSEHLDLDVVAVGYWHKVLNTVDRINLKEEGPLGYASLIDNAEYILTDSFHTCLFSINFEKKFFVFSRRYVMLSQNSRIYDMLNRFALQDRLISDIENLKNKYLENLPKHVKNIIEKERADIRNFVKKSILKNS
;
A
#
# COMPACT_ATOMS: atom_id res chain seq x y z
N MET A 1 2.88 44.59 -18.75
CA MET A 1 2.30 43.23 -18.74
C MET A 1 2.78 42.53 -17.49
N SER A 2 1.95 42.53 -16.45
CA SER A 2 2.24 41.92 -15.15
C SER A 2 2.35 40.41 -15.29
N ASN A 3 3.50 39.84 -14.93
CA ASN A 3 3.65 38.41 -14.65
C ASN A 3 2.74 38.05 -13.47
N VAL A 4 1.50 37.66 -13.76
CA VAL A 4 0.70 36.90 -12.80
C VAL A 4 1.37 35.53 -12.75
N MET A 5 2.30 35.34 -11.81
CA MET A 5 2.67 34.00 -11.40
C MET A 5 1.37 33.35 -10.91
N ASN A 6 0.82 32.41 -11.68
CA ASN A 6 -0.29 31.59 -11.20
C ASN A 6 0.21 30.90 -9.92
N GLU A 7 -0.27 31.38 -8.76
CA GLU A 7 0.05 30.76 -7.49
C GLU A 7 -0.39 29.29 -7.55
N LYS A 8 0.56 28.37 -7.35
CA LYS A 8 0.25 26.95 -7.34
C LYS A 8 -0.57 26.64 -6.09
N HIS A 9 -1.63 25.88 -6.26
CA HIS A 9 -2.39 25.37 -5.12
C HIS A 9 -1.53 24.42 -4.29
N LYS A 10 -1.54 24.58 -2.97
CA LYS A 10 -0.72 23.78 -2.06
C LYS A 10 -1.53 22.67 -1.40
N ILE A 11 -1.03 21.45 -1.49
CA ILE A 11 -1.69 20.24 -1.00
C ILE A 11 -0.83 19.56 0.06
N GLY A 12 -1.41 19.28 1.23
CA GLY A 12 -0.79 18.46 2.26
C GLY A 12 -1.21 17.00 2.11
N LEU A 13 -0.30 16.11 1.71
CA LEU A 13 -0.54 14.68 1.54
C LEU A 13 -0.14 13.90 2.80
N VAL A 14 -1.11 13.24 3.42
CA VAL A 14 -0.92 12.37 4.59
C VAL A 14 -1.08 10.91 4.17
N THR A 15 0.02 10.15 4.17
CA THR A 15 0.01 8.75 3.73
C THR A 15 1.11 7.91 4.37
N LEU A 16 1.11 6.60 4.14
CA LEU A 16 2.27 5.75 4.45
C LEU A 16 3.33 5.94 3.37
N TYR A 17 4.56 6.31 3.74
CA TYR A 17 5.59 6.73 2.77
C TYR A 17 6.96 6.07 2.98
N ARG A 18 7.09 5.10 3.88
CA ARG A 18 8.39 4.49 4.26
C ARG A 18 8.28 3.00 4.57
N GLU A 19 9.44 2.34 4.66
CA GLU A 19 9.63 0.95 5.14
C GLU A 19 8.90 -0.16 4.35
N ASN A 20 8.25 0.17 3.23
CA ASN A 20 7.60 -0.78 2.34
C ASN A 20 7.59 -0.25 0.91
N TYR A 21 8.01 -1.07 -0.06
CA TYR A 21 8.04 -0.71 -1.48
C TYR A 21 6.70 -0.15 -1.98
N GLY A 22 5.61 -0.85 -1.64
CA GLY A 22 4.27 -0.47 -2.05
C GLY A 22 3.82 0.85 -1.46
N SER A 23 4.01 1.05 -0.15
CA SER A 23 3.68 2.32 0.52
C SER A 23 4.47 3.49 -0.07
N ILE A 24 5.76 3.31 -0.37
CA ILE A 24 6.59 4.34 -1.00
C ILE A 24 6.09 4.66 -2.41
N LEU A 25 5.83 3.65 -3.24
CA LEU A 25 5.44 3.84 -4.64
C LEU A 25 4.02 4.40 -4.80
N GLN A 26 3.07 4.03 -3.94
CA GLN A 26 1.75 4.67 -3.97
C GLN A 26 1.83 6.15 -3.55
N CYS A 27 2.68 6.48 -2.57
CA CYS A 27 2.90 7.86 -2.14
C CYS A 27 3.55 8.68 -3.26
N TYR A 28 4.59 8.13 -3.88
CA TYR A 28 5.23 8.71 -5.06
C TYR A 28 4.18 8.99 -6.15
N SER A 29 3.37 7.98 -6.46
CA SER A 29 2.42 8.09 -7.56
C SER A 29 1.40 9.21 -7.32
N LEU A 30 0.84 9.28 -6.11
CA LEU A 30 -0.12 10.32 -5.78
C LEU A 30 0.53 11.70 -5.72
N LYS A 31 1.70 11.85 -5.07
CA LYS A 31 2.43 13.13 -5.00
C LYS A 31 2.71 13.70 -6.39
N PHE A 32 3.31 12.91 -7.26
CA PHE A 32 3.72 13.39 -8.58
C PHE A 32 2.54 13.61 -9.52
N PHE A 33 1.47 12.82 -9.41
CA PHE A 33 0.24 13.09 -10.14
C PHE A 33 -0.42 14.39 -9.68
N LEU A 34 -0.49 14.67 -8.37
CA LEU A 34 -0.99 15.94 -7.84
C LEU A 34 -0.16 17.13 -8.37
N ASN A 35 1.17 17.00 -8.37
CA ASN A 35 2.06 18.02 -8.93
C ASN A 35 1.83 18.25 -10.43
N SER A 36 1.55 17.19 -11.20
CA SER A 36 1.24 17.29 -12.63
C SER A 36 -0.02 18.10 -12.94
N LEU A 37 -0.91 18.27 -11.96
CA LEU A 37 -2.14 19.07 -12.05
C LEU A 37 -1.91 20.54 -11.61
N ASN A 38 -0.68 21.05 -11.75
CA ASN A 38 -0.27 22.40 -11.36
C ASN A 38 -0.43 22.71 -9.85
N ASN A 39 -0.23 21.71 -8.99
CA ASN A 39 -0.21 21.86 -7.53
C ASN A 39 1.22 21.74 -6.98
N GLU A 40 1.44 22.19 -5.76
CA GLU A 40 2.59 21.85 -4.92
C GLU A 40 2.14 20.86 -3.83
N CYS A 41 2.60 19.62 -3.90
CA CYS A 41 2.23 18.57 -2.96
C CYS A 41 3.35 18.28 -1.95
N ASP A 42 3.09 18.58 -0.68
CA ASP A 42 3.96 18.25 0.45
C ASP A 42 3.51 16.95 1.12
N VAL A 43 4.40 15.96 1.24
CA VAL A 43 4.14 14.77 2.06
C VAL A 43 4.31 15.17 3.52
N LEU A 44 3.28 14.98 4.35
CA LEU A 44 3.28 15.41 5.74
C LEU A 44 3.34 14.22 6.69
N TYR A 45 4.18 14.32 7.71
CA TYR A 45 4.18 13.38 8.83
C TYR A 45 4.15 14.12 10.17
N LEU A 46 3.40 13.55 11.10
CA LEU A 46 3.32 14.09 12.46
C LEU A 46 4.53 13.64 13.26
N LYS A 47 5.28 14.58 13.85
CA LYS A 47 6.28 14.28 14.86
C LYS A 47 5.57 13.78 16.11
N ASP A 48 5.92 12.59 16.58
CA ASP A 48 5.36 12.10 17.83
C ASP A 48 5.86 12.99 18.97
N ASP A 49 4.91 13.66 19.62
CA ASP A 49 5.10 14.45 20.83
C ASP A 49 5.28 13.47 21.99
N GLU A 50 6.50 13.36 22.52
CA GLU A 50 6.88 12.39 23.55
C GLU A 50 5.95 12.45 24.79
N ASN A 51 5.30 13.60 25.04
CA ASN A 51 4.38 13.78 26.15
C ASN A 51 2.99 13.15 25.95
N LEU A 52 2.50 12.99 24.71
CA LEU A 52 1.26 12.25 24.41
C LEU A 52 1.44 10.73 24.53
N PHE A 53 2.69 10.27 24.48
CA PHE A 53 3.06 8.85 24.54
C PHE A 53 2.71 8.19 25.88
N HIS A 54 2.78 8.90 27.00
CA HIS A 54 2.53 8.29 28.31
C HIS A 54 1.07 7.86 28.52
N LEU A 55 0.10 8.72 28.15
CA LEU A 55 -1.32 8.39 28.23
C LEU A 55 -1.72 7.34 27.19
N ASP A 56 -1.15 7.40 25.99
CA ASP A 56 -1.37 6.40 24.95
C ASP A 56 -0.74 5.04 25.28
N VAL A 57 0.41 5.00 25.96
CA VAL A 57 1.03 3.77 26.47
C VAL A 57 0.17 3.13 27.56
N ILE A 58 -0.40 3.92 28.48
CA ILE A 58 -1.32 3.41 29.50
C ILE A 58 -2.60 2.87 28.86
N LYS A 59 -3.22 3.63 27.95
CA LYS A 59 -4.40 3.16 27.19
C LYS A 59 -4.09 1.92 26.35
N ARG A 60 -2.91 1.85 25.75
CA ARG A 60 -2.43 0.66 25.00
C ARG A 60 -2.27 -0.53 25.92
N LYS A 61 -1.68 -0.38 27.12
CA LYS A 61 -1.55 -1.46 28.11
C LYS A 61 -2.91 -1.98 28.60
N ILE A 62 -3.81 -1.08 28.98
CA ILE A 62 -5.17 -1.43 29.42
C ILE A 62 -5.90 -2.17 28.29
N ARG A 63 -5.75 -1.71 27.05
CA ARG A 63 -6.41 -2.33 25.91
C ARG A 63 -5.75 -3.62 25.44
N THR A 64 -4.44 -3.79 25.64
CA THR A 64 -3.75 -5.07 25.47
C THR A 64 -4.33 -6.10 26.43
N LEU A 65 -4.52 -5.73 27.70
CA LEU A 65 -5.19 -6.58 28.70
C LEU A 65 -6.64 -6.92 28.29
N ILE A 66 -7.40 -5.94 27.82
CA ILE A 66 -8.77 -6.16 27.34
C ILE A 66 -8.77 -7.06 26.09
N ASN A 67 -7.89 -6.84 25.12
CA ASN A 67 -7.79 -7.67 23.92
C ASN A 67 -7.34 -9.09 24.24
N ILE A 68 -6.50 -9.29 25.27
CA ILE A 68 -6.18 -10.62 25.81
C ILE A 68 -7.45 -11.31 26.32
N ILE A 69 -8.29 -10.58 27.06
CA ILE A 69 -9.54 -11.10 27.66
C ILE A 69 -10.58 -11.46 26.60
N PHE A 70 -10.81 -10.57 25.62
CA PHE A 70 -11.84 -10.76 24.59
C PHE A 70 -11.36 -11.53 23.36
N ASN A 71 -10.05 -11.76 23.22
CA ASN A 71 -9.49 -12.53 22.13
C ASN A 71 -8.21 -13.28 22.57
N PRO A 72 -8.33 -14.51 23.09
CA PRO A 72 -7.19 -15.29 23.60
C PRO A 72 -6.06 -15.52 22.59
N SER A 73 -6.34 -15.44 21.28
CA SER A 73 -5.31 -15.50 20.22
C SER A 73 -4.34 -14.30 20.24
N PHE A 74 -4.70 -13.20 20.92
CA PHE A 74 -3.87 -12.02 21.09
C PHE A 74 -2.67 -12.25 22.05
N LEU A 75 -2.79 -13.16 23.02
CA LEU A 75 -1.65 -13.65 23.82
C LEU A 75 -0.60 -14.31 22.92
N ARG A 76 -1.05 -15.12 21.96
CA ARG A 76 -0.19 -15.79 20.98
C ARG A 76 0.52 -14.77 20.08
N PHE A 77 -0.16 -13.71 19.66
CA PHE A 77 0.44 -12.57 18.94
C PHE A 77 1.52 -11.84 19.76
N LEU A 78 1.25 -11.53 21.04
CA LEU A 78 2.24 -10.90 21.92
C LEU A 78 3.46 -11.79 22.12
N PHE A 79 3.25 -13.10 22.27
CA PHE A 79 4.31 -14.09 22.39
C PHE A 79 5.19 -14.15 21.12
N PHE A 80 4.59 -14.24 19.93
CA PHE A 80 5.31 -14.21 18.65
C PHE A 80 6.03 -12.88 18.39
N SER A 81 5.43 -11.75 18.83
CA SER A 81 6.07 -10.43 18.72
C SER A 81 7.30 -10.28 19.64
N LYS A 82 7.26 -10.88 20.83
CA LYS A 82 8.38 -10.86 21.81
C LYS A 82 9.54 -11.77 21.39
N LEU A 83 9.26 -12.86 20.66
CA LEU A 83 10.26 -13.79 20.14
C LEU A 83 11.05 -13.22 18.94
N GLY A 84 10.79 -11.99 18.50
CA GLY A 84 11.47 -11.41 17.34
C GLY A 84 11.00 -11.96 15.99
N LEU A 85 10.02 -12.88 15.98
CA LEU A 85 9.42 -13.47 14.78
C LEU A 85 8.52 -12.49 13.99
N ASN A 86 8.35 -11.26 14.48
CA ASN A 86 7.68 -10.14 13.80
C ASN A 86 8.66 -9.04 13.34
N LYS A 87 9.99 -9.23 13.42
CA LYS A 87 10.92 -8.31 12.77
C LYS A 87 10.70 -8.42 11.26
N ARG A 88 10.46 -7.28 10.59
CA ARG A 88 10.48 -7.22 9.14
C ARG A 88 11.87 -7.68 8.72
N ASN A 89 11.97 -8.80 8.00
CA ASN A 89 13.24 -9.28 7.47
C ASN A 89 13.70 -8.44 6.26
N LEU A 90 13.36 -7.15 6.24
CA LEU A 90 13.83 -6.23 5.23
C LEU A 90 15.35 -6.12 5.38
N THR A 91 16.07 -6.40 4.31
CA THR A 91 17.53 -6.30 4.24
C THR A 91 17.95 -4.85 4.44
N LYS A 92 19.05 -4.62 5.15
CA LYS A 92 19.58 -3.26 5.41
C LYS A 92 19.91 -2.50 4.11
N GLY A 93 20.39 -3.17 3.06
CA GLY A 93 20.67 -2.51 1.79
C GLY A 93 19.40 -2.00 1.12
N SER A 94 18.32 -2.78 1.13
CA SER A 94 17.02 -2.32 0.60
C SER A 94 16.42 -1.20 1.44
N GLU A 95 16.48 -1.30 2.77
CA GLU A 95 16.05 -0.22 3.67
C GLU A 95 16.79 1.08 3.37
N SER A 96 18.12 1.02 3.25
CA SER A 96 18.94 2.20 2.91
C SER A 96 18.58 2.79 1.54
N LYS A 97 18.35 1.94 0.53
CA LYS A 97 17.92 2.40 -0.81
C LYS A 97 16.50 2.98 -0.80
N MET A 98 15.62 2.47 0.05
CA MET A 98 14.29 3.06 0.27
C MET A 98 14.41 4.45 0.88
N ASP A 99 15.23 4.61 1.93
CA ASP A 99 15.40 5.91 2.60
C ASP A 99 15.98 6.96 1.65
N VAL A 100 17.00 6.60 0.85
CA VAL A 100 17.53 7.47 -0.21
C VAL A 100 16.44 7.90 -1.19
N PHE A 101 15.56 6.98 -1.60
CA PHE A 101 14.44 7.34 -2.48
C PHE A 101 13.43 8.28 -1.80
N VAL A 102 13.11 8.03 -0.53
CA VAL A 102 12.20 8.89 0.25
C VAL A 102 12.77 10.30 0.35
N ASP A 103 14.05 10.44 0.65
CA ASP A 103 14.72 11.74 0.81
C ASP A 103 14.84 12.50 -0.52
N LEU A 104 15.12 11.79 -1.62
CA LEU A 104 15.27 12.42 -2.93
C LEU A 104 13.93 12.80 -3.58
N PHE A 105 12.93 11.92 -3.52
CA PHE A 105 11.69 12.08 -4.29
C PHE A 105 10.49 12.49 -3.44
N LEU A 106 10.36 11.97 -2.21
CA LEU A 106 9.18 12.22 -1.37
C LEU A 106 9.34 13.44 -0.48
N GLN A 107 10.55 13.68 0.06
CA GLN A 107 10.90 14.85 0.88
C GLN A 107 9.84 15.15 1.95
N PRO A 108 9.54 14.19 2.85
CA PRO A 108 8.47 14.32 3.82
C PRO A 108 8.76 15.47 4.80
N LYS A 109 7.78 16.36 4.99
CA LYS A 109 7.85 17.50 5.90
C LYS A 109 7.28 17.12 7.27
N CYS A 110 8.06 17.41 8.29
CA CYS A 110 7.70 17.23 9.68
C CYS A 110 6.67 18.28 10.11
N VAL A 111 5.61 17.85 10.79
CA VAL A 111 4.59 18.73 11.36
C VAL A 111 4.48 18.46 12.85
N LEU A 112 4.42 19.51 13.67
CA LEU A 112 4.21 19.40 15.11
C LEU A 112 2.72 19.40 15.46
N SER A 113 2.38 18.72 16.57
CA SER A 113 1.03 18.72 17.14
C SER A 113 0.49 20.13 17.41
N THR A 114 1.39 21.07 17.72
CA THR A 114 1.10 22.48 17.98
C THR A 114 0.80 23.26 16.70
N ASP A 115 1.48 22.95 15.59
CA ASP A 115 1.26 23.62 14.30
C ASP A 115 -0.10 23.27 13.70
N LEU A 116 -0.56 22.04 13.90
CA LEU A 116 -1.90 21.60 13.48
C LEU A 116 -3.05 22.40 14.09
N LYS A 117 -2.80 23.14 15.18
CA LYS A 117 -3.79 24.01 15.85
C LYS A 117 -3.76 25.46 15.35
N LYS A 118 -2.70 25.86 14.64
CA LYS A 118 -2.51 27.23 14.16
C LYS A 118 -3.26 27.45 12.85
N LYS A 119 -4.13 28.46 12.82
CA LYS A 119 -4.90 28.79 11.59
C LYS A 119 -3.98 29.22 10.47
N GLU A 120 -2.91 29.93 10.80
CA GLU A 120 -1.90 30.44 9.87
C GLU A 120 -1.24 29.29 9.11
N TRP A 121 -0.94 28.18 9.80
CA TRP A 121 -0.38 26.98 9.18
C TRP A 121 -1.40 26.27 8.29
N LEU A 122 -2.64 26.09 8.77
CA LEU A 122 -3.73 25.48 7.99
C LEU A 122 -4.10 26.28 6.74
N ASN A 123 -3.90 27.59 6.76
CA ASN A 123 -4.17 28.48 5.63
C ASN A 123 -3.08 28.44 4.56
N GLN A 124 -1.91 27.85 4.84
CA GLN A 124 -0.88 27.62 3.81
C GLN A 124 -1.27 26.55 2.80
N TYR A 125 -2.24 25.69 3.14
CA TYR A 125 -2.68 24.58 2.29
C TYR A 125 -4.12 24.79 1.86
N ASP A 126 -4.39 24.68 0.57
CA ASP A 126 -5.74 24.72 0.02
C ASP A 126 -6.52 23.45 0.39
N ASN A 127 -5.85 22.30 0.29
CA ASN A 127 -6.42 20.99 0.54
C ASN A 127 -5.46 20.09 1.31
N PHE A 128 -6.05 19.16 2.05
CA PHE A 128 -5.36 18.04 2.67
C PHE A 128 -5.90 16.75 2.07
N VAL A 129 -5.00 15.94 1.54
CA VAL A 129 -5.31 14.65 0.94
C VAL A 129 -4.81 13.57 1.88
N VAL A 130 -5.64 12.57 2.14
CA VAL A 130 -5.26 11.37 2.89
C VAL A 130 -5.36 10.14 2.01
N GLY A 131 -4.38 9.26 2.16
CA GLY A 131 -4.28 8.01 1.41
C GLY A 131 -3.12 8.03 0.41
N SER A 132 -2.85 6.94 -0.27
CA SER A 132 -3.52 5.65 -0.15
C SER A 132 -2.92 4.79 0.98
N ASP A 133 -2.95 3.49 0.82
CA ASP A 133 -2.53 2.46 1.76
C ASP A 133 -3.46 2.16 2.96
N GLN A 134 -3.07 1.18 3.79
CA GLN A 134 -3.78 0.70 4.99
C GLN A 134 -3.76 1.73 6.14
N ILE A 135 -3.93 3.01 5.82
CA ILE A 135 -3.82 4.12 6.76
C ILE A 135 -5.04 4.18 7.71
N TRP A 136 -6.17 3.61 7.31
CA TRP A 136 -7.39 3.47 8.12
C TRP A 136 -7.54 2.06 8.69
N ASN A 137 -6.43 1.33 8.87
CA ASN A 137 -6.46 0.03 9.53
C ASN A 137 -6.76 0.16 11.02
N VAL A 138 -8.05 0.11 11.34
CA VAL A 138 -8.59 0.22 12.70
C VAL A 138 -8.48 -1.06 13.52
N CYS A 139 -7.63 -2.03 13.14
CA CYS A 139 -7.12 -3.02 14.10
C CYS A 139 -6.35 -2.34 15.25
N HIS A 140 -5.75 -1.18 14.95
CA HIS A 140 -5.04 -0.35 15.91
C HIS A 140 -5.74 1.00 16.09
N ILE A 141 -5.32 1.78 17.09
CA ILE A 141 -5.79 3.16 17.23
C ILE A 141 -5.17 3.97 16.09
N VAL A 142 -6.00 4.35 15.13
CA VAL A 142 -5.59 5.25 14.05
C VAL A 142 -5.61 6.67 14.59
N LYS A 143 -4.45 7.36 14.51
CA LYS A 143 -4.32 8.74 14.98
C LYS A 143 -5.29 9.65 14.21
N PRO A 144 -5.93 10.64 14.86
CA PRO A 144 -6.78 11.64 14.19
C PRO A 144 -6.15 12.34 12.99
N PHE A 145 -4.81 12.44 12.99
CA PHE A 145 -4.00 12.93 11.86
C PHE A 145 -4.30 12.19 10.56
N TYR A 146 -4.41 10.87 10.62
CA TYR A 146 -4.74 10.03 9.47
C TYR A 146 -6.21 10.09 9.07
N PHE A 147 -7.06 10.84 9.76
CA PHE A 147 -8.40 11.21 9.31
C PHE A 147 -8.52 12.70 8.99
N LEU A 148 -7.38 13.40 8.91
CA LEU A 148 -7.30 14.85 8.66
C LEU A 148 -8.15 15.69 9.62
N GLN A 149 -8.37 15.22 10.85
CA GLN A 149 -9.28 15.89 11.79
C GLN A 149 -8.81 17.29 12.20
N PHE A 150 -7.54 17.61 11.98
CA PHE A 150 -6.95 18.93 12.19
C PHE A 150 -7.39 19.97 11.14
N ALA A 151 -7.77 19.54 9.93
CA ALA A 151 -8.15 20.44 8.84
C ALA A 151 -9.66 20.74 8.85
N PRO A 152 -10.14 21.86 8.29
CA PRO A 152 -11.57 22.08 8.07
C PRO A 152 -12.18 21.02 7.15
N ARG A 153 -13.44 20.60 7.39
CA ARG A 153 -14.14 19.55 6.61
C ARG A 153 -14.04 19.76 5.08
N LYS A 154 -14.25 21.00 4.62
CA LYS A 154 -14.18 21.36 3.20
C LYS A 154 -12.80 21.15 2.54
N LYS A 155 -11.72 21.11 3.32
CA LYS A 155 -10.35 20.91 2.83
C LYS A 155 -9.91 19.43 2.86
N ARG A 156 -10.76 18.50 3.33
CA ARG A 156 -10.37 17.09 3.53
C ARG A 156 -10.79 16.23 2.35
N ILE A 157 -9.82 15.54 1.76
CA ILE A 157 -10.03 14.64 0.63
C ILE A 157 -9.45 13.27 0.99
N ALA A 158 -10.23 12.20 0.87
CA ALA A 158 -9.73 10.83 1.01
C ALA A 158 -9.58 10.16 -0.37
N VAL A 159 -8.35 9.82 -0.73
CA VAL A 159 -8.00 9.18 -2.00
C VAL A 159 -7.57 7.75 -1.76
N ALA A 160 -8.31 6.79 -2.30
CA ALA A 160 -7.95 5.38 -2.33
C ALA A 160 -7.53 4.86 -0.94
N VAL A 161 -8.22 5.24 0.13
CA VAL A 161 -7.85 4.76 1.48
C VAL A 161 -8.20 3.28 1.65
N SER A 162 -7.52 2.59 2.55
CA SER A 162 -7.77 1.18 2.84
C SER A 162 -7.91 0.92 4.33
N PHE A 163 -8.90 0.10 4.66
CA PHE A 163 -9.13 -0.40 6.02
C PHE A 163 -8.28 -1.64 6.28
N GLY A 164 -7.94 -2.41 5.24
CA GLY A 164 -7.12 -3.62 5.38
C GLY A 164 -7.79 -4.78 6.13
N ILE A 165 -9.06 -4.63 6.49
CA ILE A 165 -9.89 -5.61 7.21
C ILE A 165 -11.33 -5.51 6.74
N SER A 166 -12.09 -6.60 6.89
CA SER A 166 -13.51 -6.65 6.52
C SER A 166 -14.47 -6.30 7.65
N LYS A 167 -14.03 -6.33 8.91
CA LYS A 167 -14.87 -6.06 10.08
C LYS A 167 -14.19 -5.09 11.03
N ILE A 168 -14.90 -4.01 11.35
CA ILE A 168 -14.43 -2.99 12.30
C ILE A 168 -14.70 -3.46 13.73
N PRO A 169 -13.66 -3.57 14.60
CA PRO A 169 -13.84 -3.91 16.00
C PRO A 169 -14.82 -2.96 16.69
N TRP A 170 -15.76 -3.49 17.47
CA TRP A 170 -16.86 -2.73 18.09
C TRP A 170 -16.40 -1.44 18.79
N ILE A 171 -15.33 -1.56 19.58
CA ILE A 171 -14.73 -0.46 20.35
C ILE A 171 -14.23 0.72 19.47
N ASN A 172 -13.96 0.50 18.18
CA ASN A 172 -13.51 1.53 17.26
C ASN A 172 -14.62 2.13 16.41
N GLN A 173 -15.82 1.55 16.42
CA GLN A 173 -16.92 1.96 15.54
C GLN A 173 -17.40 3.40 15.80
N LYS A 174 -17.48 3.83 17.06
CA LYS A 174 -17.88 5.20 17.42
C LYS A 174 -16.88 6.23 16.89
N ASN A 175 -15.59 6.02 17.16
CA ASN A 175 -14.53 6.93 16.71
C ASN A 175 -14.43 6.96 15.19
N LEU A 176 -14.59 5.80 14.53
CA LEU A 176 -14.61 5.72 13.07
C LEU A 176 -15.80 6.50 12.49
N ARG A 177 -17.01 6.36 13.03
CA ARG A 177 -18.20 7.11 12.59
C ARG A 177 -17.97 8.62 12.66
N THR A 178 -17.42 9.10 13.77
CA THR A 178 -17.07 10.52 13.93
C THR A 178 -16.04 10.97 12.90
N ALA A 179 -15.00 10.17 12.68
CA ALA A 179 -13.94 10.49 11.74
C ALA A 179 -14.42 10.55 10.28
N LEU A 180 -15.16 9.54 9.83
CA LEU A 180 -15.63 9.44 8.45
C LEU A 180 -16.68 10.52 8.11
N ASN A 181 -17.54 10.89 9.07
CA ASN A 181 -18.48 12.00 8.89
C ASN A 181 -17.80 13.38 8.79
N GLY A 182 -16.48 13.43 9.02
CA GLY A 182 -15.66 14.59 8.76
C GLY A 182 -15.32 14.81 7.29
N PHE A 183 -15.76 13.95 6.38
CA PHE A 183 -15.52 14.04 4.94
C PHE A 183 -16.84 14.18 4.17
N ASP A 184 -16.82 14.93 3.06
CA ASP A 184 -17.94 15.00 2.13
C ASP A 184 -17.88 13.87 1.09
N PHE A 185 -16.66 13.58 0.61
CA PHE A 185 -16.38 12.53 -0.36
C PHE A 185 -15.21 11.68 0.12
N ILE A 186 -15.37 10.36 0.01
CA ILE A 186 -14.36 9.37 0.35
C ILE A 186 -14.18 8.45 -0.85
N SER A 187 -12.95 8.18 -1.24
CA SER A 187 -12.66 7.04 -2.10
C SER A 187 -11.82 6.00 -1.38
N VAL A 188 -12.16 4.74 -1.60
CA VAL A 188 -11.49 3.57 -1.02
C VAL A 188 -10.92 2.67 -2.12
N ARG A 189 -9.93 1.83 -1.79
CA ARG A 189 -9.30 0.90 -2.76
C ARG A 189 -10.04 -0.41 -3.00
N GLU A 190 -10.84 -0.82 -2.04
CA GLU A 190 -11.44 -2.15 -1.99
C GLU A 190 -12.95 -2.05 -1.80
N GLU A 191 -13.70 -2.95 -2.42
CA GLU A 191 -15.17 -3.02 -2.36
C GLU A 191 -15.63 -3.24 -0.92
N THR A 192 -14.91 -4.08 -0.18
CA THR A 192 -15.11 -4.26 1.27
C THR A 192 -15.05 -2.91 2.02
N GLY A 193 -14.15 -2.00 1.60
CA GLY A 193 -14.04 -0.66 2.18
C GLY A 193 -15.25 0.22 1.89
N VAL A 194 -15.89 0.05 0.73
CA VAL A 194 -17.10 0.81 0.37
C VAL A 194 -18.23 0.45 1.32
N GLU A 195 -18.40 -0.84 1.58
CA GLU A 195 -19.41 -1.35 2.51
C GLU A 195 -19.19 -0.82 3.93
N ILE A 196 -17.94 -0.78 4.38
CA ILE A 196 -17.57 -0.20 5.67
C ILE A 196 -17.97 1.28 5.74
N VAL A 197 -17.61 2.09 4.74
CA VAL A 197 -17.95 3.51 4.75
C VAL A 197 -19.47 3.73 4.72
N LYS A 198 -20.21 3.01 3.87
CA LYS A 198 -21.69 3.07 3.83
C LYS A 198 -22.33 2.71 5.16
N LYS A 199 -21.76 1.77 5.91
CA LYS A 199 -22.27 1.33 7.21
C LYS A 199 -22.02 2.36 8.33
N TYR A 200 -20.86 3.02 8.31
CA TYR A 200 -20.43 3.88 9.41
C TYR A 200 -20.51 5.38 9.10
N SER A 201 -20.83 5.80 7.88
CA SER A 201 -20.88 7.20 7.48
C SER A 201 -22.00 7.49 6.48
N LYS A 202 -22.39 8.77 6.40
CA LYS A 202 -23.25 9.31 5.33
C LYS A 202 -22.47 9.97 4.20
N ALA A 203 -21.14 9.95 4.26
CA ALA A 203 -20.28 10.51 3.21
C ALA A 203 -20.52 9.79 1.88
N ASN A 204 -20.41 10.53 0.76
CA ASN A 204 -20.44 9.91 -0.55
C ASN A 204 -19.18 9.08 -0.73
N VAL A 205 -19.35 7.78 -0.99
CA VAL A 205 -18.22 6.85 -1.17
C VAL A 205 -18.21 6.27 -2.56
N CYS A 206 -17.02 6.23 -3.16
CA CYS A 206 -16.75 5.50 -4.38
C CYS A 206 -15.51 4.62 -4.20
N ARG A 207 -15.35 3.65 -5.09
CA ARG A 207 -14.16 2.82 -5.15
C ARG A 207 -13.29 3.28 -6.31
N VAL A 208 -12.00 3.42 -6.06
CA VAL A 208 -10.98 3.77 -7.07
C VAL A 208 -9.78 2.85 -6.92
N ALA A 209 -8.96 2.75 -7.97
CA ALA A 209 -7.72 1.98 -7.94
C ALA A 209 -6.73 2.50 -6.87
N ASP A 210 -5.69 1.72 -6.60
CA ASP A 210 -4.53 2.21 -5.86
C ASP A 210 -3.80 3.30 -6.68
N PRO A 211 -3.16 4.31 -6.06
CA PRO A 211 -2.40 5.34 -6.77
C PRO A 211 -1.31 4.81 -7.70
N THR A 212 -0.80 3.60 -7.50
CA THR A 212 0.14 2.97 -8.45
C THR A 212 -0.44 2.83 -9.87
N PHE A 213 -1.77 2.79 -10.02
CA PHE A 213 -2.45 2.80 -11.32
C PHE A 213 -2.58 4.19 -11.95
N LEU A 214 -2.18 5.27 -11.27
CA LEU A 214 -2.13 6.61 -11.87
C LEU A 214 -1.18 6.67 -13.06
N TYR A 215 -0.22 5.73 -13.13
CA TYR A 215 0.74 5.57 -14.20
C TYR A 215 0.53 4.22 -14.91
N ASP A 216 0.58 4.22 -16.22
CA ASP A 216 0.59 3.00 -17.02
C ASP A 216 1.98 2.33 -17.05
N ALA A 217 2.07 1.20 -17.74
CA ALA A 217 3.30 0.41 -17.83
C ALA A 217 4.46 1.20 -18.45
N ASP A 218 4.19 1.99 -19.48
CA ASP A 218 5.22 2.74 -20.21
C ASP A 218 5.70 3.95 -19.41
N GLU A 219 4.79 4.63 -18.71
CA GLU A 219 5.12 5.67 -17.75
C GLU A 219 6.01 5.12 -16.62
N TRP A 220 5.69 3.95 -16.06
CA TRP A 220 6.53 3.30 -15.06
C TRP A 220 7.90 2.88 -15.59
N ARG A 221 7.97 2.40 -16.84
CA ARG A 221 9.24 2.08 -17.52
C ARG A 221 10.11 3.32 -17.68
N ASP A 222 9.53 4.46 -18.07
CA ASP A 222 10.26 5.72 -18.16
C ASP A 222 10.74 6.20 -16.78
N ILE A 223 9.89 6.12 -15.75
CA ILE A 223 10.26 6.47 -14.37
C ILE A 223 11.43 5.59 -13.87
N ALA A 224 11.41 4.30 -14.22
CA ALA A 224 12.43 3.33 -13.79
C ALA A 224 13.60 3.15 -14.79
N LYS A 225 13.72 3.98 -15.85
CA LYS A 225 14.69 3.78 -16.94
C LYS A 225 16.16 3.77 -16.53
N ASN A 226 16.49 4.44 -15.43
CA ASN A 226 17.86 4.52 -14.91
C ASN A 226 18.21 3.33 -13.99
N THR A 227 17.30 2.38 -13.80
CA THR A 227 17.59 1.13 -13.10
C THR A 227 18.43 0.21 -13.98
N LYS A 228 19.13 -0.75 -13.37
CA LYS A 228 19.91 -1.76 -14.09
C LYS A 228 19.08 -3.06 -14.17
N PRO A 229 18.34 -3.31 -15.25
CA PRO A 229 17.51 -4.52 -15.35
C PRO A 229 18.40 -5.77 -15.43
N ILE A 230 17.86 -6.87 -14.91
CA ILE A 230 18.47 -8.20 -15.08
C ILE A 230 18.15 -8.67 -16.50
N GLN A 231 19.19 -8.93 -17.29
CA GLN A 231 19.06 -9.28 -18.71
C GLN A 231 18.61 -10.73 -18.94
N LYS A 232 18.91 -11.64 -17.99
CA LYS A 232 18.47 -13.03 -18.06
C LYS A 232 17.01 -13.14 -17.63
N LYS A 233 16.28 -14.12 -18.16
CA LYS A 233 14.95 -14.47 -17.66
C LYS A 233 15.05 -15.05 -16.25
N TYR A 234 14.11 -14.68 -15.38
CA TYR A 234 14.06 -15.16 -14.00
C TYR A 234 12.63 -15.23 -13.48
N ILE A 235 12.49 -15.94 -12.36
CA ILE A 235 11.28 -15.95 -11.53
C ILE A 235 11.49 -14.96 -10.39
N LEU A 236 10.63 -13.95 -10.27
CA LEU A 236 10.61 -13.07 -9.10
C LEU A 236 9.85 -13.76 -7.96
N PHE A 237 10.52 -13.92 -6.83
CA PHE A 237 9.99 -14.50 -5.60
C PHE A 237 9.95 -13.45 -4.49
N HIS A 238 8.79 -12.80 -4.30
CA HIS A 238 8.66 -11.66 -3.38
C HIS A 238 7.54 -11.86 -2.36
N PHE A 239 7.91 -12.04 -1.10
CA PHE A 239 6.98 -12.27 0.00
C PHE A 239 7.26 -11.32 1.16
N LEU A 240 6.21 -10.77 1.79
CA LEU A 240 6.37 -9.93 2.99
C LEU A 240 6.43 -10.77 4.27
N ASN A 241 5.79 -11.94 4.30
CA ASN A 241 5.89 -12.92 5.37
C ASN A 241 6.69 -14.15 4.90
N GLU A 242 7.13 -14.99 5.84
CA GLU A 242 7.73 -16.28 5.47
C GLU A 242 6.76 -17.07 4.58
N PRO A 243 7.15 -17.43 3.34
CA PRO A 243 6.27 -18.11 2.41
C PRO A 243 5.93 -19.52 2.90
N GLU A 244 4.71 -19.96 2.60
CA GLU A 244 4.28 -21.32 2.91
C GLU A 244 4.96 -22.36 2.00
N GLN A 245 4.92 -23.62 2.44
CA GLN A 245 5.52 -24.74 1.72
C GLN A 245 5.05 -24.81 0.25
N VAL A 246 3.77 -24.59 -0.02
CA VAL A 246 3.23 -24.59 -1.40
C VAL A 246 3.92 -23.55 -2.30
N ALA A 247 4.27 -22.38 -1.78
CA ALA A 247 4.98 -21.35 -2.55
C ALA A 247 6.44 -21.74 -2.81
N VAL A 248 7.09 -22.38 -1.83
CA VAL A 248 8.46 -22.90 -1.94
C VAL A 248 8.53 -24.05 -2.96
N GLU A 249 7.59 -24.98 -2.89
CA GLU A 249 7.49 -26.09 -3.86
C GLU A 249 7.19 -25.57 -5.27
N SER A 250 6.31 -24.57 -5.38
CA SER A 250 5.98 -23.92 -6.66
C SER A 250 7.17 -23.25 -7.31
N VAL A 251 7.98 -22.49 -6.54
CA VAL A 251 9.15 -21.80 -7.12
C VAL A 251 10.25 -22.78 -7.52
N LYS A 252 10.48 -23.84 -6.74
CA LYS A 252 11.43 -24.90 -7.08
C LYS A 252 11.03 -25.60 -8.37
N TRP A 253 9.77 -26.03 -8.44
CA TRP A 253 9.26 -26.70 -9.63
C TRP A 253 9.37 -25.81 -10.87
N LEU A 254 8.97 -24.54 -10.80
CA LEU A 254 9.11 -23.62 -11.93
C LEU A 254 10.58 -23.38 -12.33
N SER A 255 11.47 -23.22 -11.35
CA SER A 255 12.91 -23.02 -11.57
C SER A 255 13.53 -24.20 -12.32
N GLU A 256 13.27 -25.42 -11.85
CA GLU A 256 13.77 -26.66 -12.45
C GLU A 256 13.13 -26.93 -13.82
N HIS A 257 11.81 -26.82 -13.91
CA HIS A 257 11.05 -27.17 -15.12
C HIS A 257 11.32 -26.21 -16.28
N LEU A 258 11.64 -24.94 -15.99
CA LEU A 258 11.87 -23.90 -17.00
C LEU A 258 13.34 -23.45 -17.11
N ASP A 259 14.24 -24.04 -16.33
CA ASP A 259 15.66 -23.69 -16.25
C ASP A 259 15.90 -22.20 -15.93
N LEU A 260 15.09 -21.62 -15.03
CA LEU A 260 15.13 -20.20 -14.70
C LEU A 260 15.79 -19.93 -13.35
N ASP A 261 16.59 -18.86 -13.28
CA ASP A 261 17.10 -18.38 -11.99
C ASP A 261 15.97 -17.75 -11.16
N VAL A 262 16.11 -17.80 -9.83
CA VAL A 262 15.14 -17.20 -8.90
C VAL A 262 15.72 -15.92 -8.33
N VAL A 263 14.95 -14.83 -8.37
CA VAL A 263 15.33 -13.55 -7.78
C VAL A 263 14.38 -13.22 -6.63
N ALA A 264 14.92 -13.10 -5.43
CA ALA A 264 14.21 -12.52 -4.29
C ALA A 264 14.56 -11.05 -4.14
N VAL A 265 13.66 -10.23 -3.58
CA VAL A 265 13.91 -8.79 -3.39
C VAL A 265 13.53 -8.34 -2.00
N GLY A 266 14.45 -7.64 -1.34
CA GLY A 266 14.24 -6.90 -0.10
C GLY A 266 14.02 -7.71 1.17
N TYR A 267 13.33 -8.85 1.13
CA TYR A 267 12.96 -9.60 2.32
C TYR A 267 13.71 -10.92 2.37
N TRP A 268 14.51 -11.12 3.41
CA TRP A 268 15.16 -12.40 3.67
C TRP A 268 14.18 -13.35 4.38
N HIS A 269 14.05 -14.57 3.89
CA HIS A 269 13.25 -15.61 4.55
C HIS A 269 14.13 -16.84 4.74
N LYS A 270 13.93 -17.59 5.82
CA LYS A 270 14.80 -18.75 6.11
C LYS A 270 14.68 -19.81 5.03
N VAL A 271 13.47 -19.99 4.48
CA VAL A 271 13.19 -20.90 3.36
C VAL A 271 13.95 -20.55 2.07
N LEU A 272 14.46 -19.33 1.89
CA LEU A 272 15.26 -18.99 0.70
C LEU A 272 16.52 -19.87 0.61
N ASN A 273 17.09 -20.27 1.75
CA ASN A 273 18.25 -21.17 1.79
C ASN A 273 17.95 -22.58 1.25
N THR A 274 16.67 -22.91 1.03
CA THR A 274 16.25 -24.19 0.48
C THR A 274 15.98 -24.13 -1.02
N VAL A 275 15.96 -22.94 -1.63
CA VAL A 275 15.67 -22.75 -3.05
C VAL A 275 16.98 -22.64 -3.82
N ASP A 276 17.20 -23.55 -4.76
CA ASP A 276 18.39 -23.53 -5.60
C ASP A 276 18.38 -22.35 -6.57
N ARG A 277 19.57 -21.88 -6.96
CA ARG A 277 19.77 -20.78 -7.93
C ARG A 277 19.07 -19.47 -7.55
N ILE A 278 18.84 -19.25 -6.26
CA ILE A 278 18.24 -18.02 -5.76
C ILE A 278 19.26 -16.91 -5.54
N ASN A 279 18.91 -15.70 -5.93
CA ASN A 279 19.69 -14.50 -5.67
C ASN A 279 18.82 -13.46 -4.94
N LEU A 280 19.21 -13.10 -3.72
CA LEU A 280 18.57 -12.01 -2.98
C LEU A 280 19.14 -10.67 -3.43
N LYS A 281 18.28 -9.85 -4.03
CA LYS A 281 18.60 -8.49 -4.45
C LYS A 281 18.17 -7.50 -3.38
N GLU A 282 19.11 -6.63 -3.02
CA GLU A 282 18.83 -5.46 -2.21
C GLU A 282 18.56 -4.30 -3.17
N GLU A 283 17.31 -3.85 -3.30
CA GLU A 283 16.92 -2.79 -4.26
C GLU A 283 16.09 -1.68 -3.63
N GLY A 284 16.09 -0.52 -4.29
CA GLY A 284 15.21 0.59 -3.95
C GLY A 284 13.85 0.48 -4.65
N PRO A 285 12.92 1.42 -4.40
CA PRO A 285 11.56 1.42 -4.97
C PRO A 285 11.50 1.26 -6.49
N LEU A 286 12.34 1.98 -7.25
CA LEU A 286 12.37 1.86 -8.71
C LEU A 286 12.99 0.55 -9.17
N GLY A 287 14.05 0.08 -8.49
CA GLY A 287 14.65 -1.23 -8.75
C GLY A 287 13.65 -2.36 -8.52
N TYR A 288 12.83 -2.26 -7.48
CA TYR A 288 11.72 -3.18 -7.22
C TYR A 288 10.68 -3.19 -8.35
N ALA A 289 10.24 -2.02 -8.84
CA ALA A 289 9.31 -1.95 -9.97
C ALA A 289 9.93 -2.55 -11.25
N SER A 290 11.21 -2.25 -11.52
CA SER A 290 11.99 -2.80 -12.63
C SER A 290 12.12 -4.32 -12.54
N LEU A 291 12.34 -4.87 -11.35
CA LEU A 291 12.39 -6.32 -11.14
C LEU A 291 11.04 -7.01 -11.41
N ILE A 292 9.92 -6.33 -11.21
CA ILE A 292 8.60 -6.87 -11.57
C ILE A 292 8.41 -6.82 -13.09
N ASP A 293 8.73 -5.69 -13.74
CA ASP A 293 8.55 -5.54 -15.18
C ASP A 293 9.50 -6.42 -16.01
N ASN A 294 10.62 -6.89 -15.47
CA ASN A 294 11.55 -7.76 -16.21
C ASN A 294 11.42 -9.25 -15.85
N ALA A 295 10.55 -9.61 -14.90
CA ALA A 295 10.33 -11.01 -14.53
C ALA A 295 9.52 -11.77 -15.59
N GLU A 296 9.88 -13.04 -15.82
CA GLU A 296 9.07 -13.94 -16.65
C GLU A 296 7.89 -14.50 -15.85
N TYR A 297 8.11 -14.81 -14.56
CA TYR A 297 7.10 -15.25 -13.60
C TYR A 297 7.25 -14.54 -12.28
N ILE A 298 6.14 -14.34 -11.56
CA ILE A 298 6.14 -13.66 -10.27
C ILE A 298 5.34 -14.48 -9.26
N LEU A 299 5.97 -14.90 -8.17
CA LEU A 299 5.32 -15.58 -7.05
C LEU A 299 5.34 -14.63 -5.86
N THR A 300 4.17 -14.33 -5.30
CA THR A 300 4.07 -13.30 -4.26
C THR A 300 2.89 -13.47 -3.32
N ASP A 301 3.00 -12.85 -2.15
CA ASP A 301 1.88 -12.63 -1.22
C ASP A 301 1.46 -11.15 -1.16
N SER A 302 2.10 -10.29 -1.97
CA SER A 302 2.05 -8.84 -1.85
C SER A 302 1.03 -8.20 -2.77
N PHE A 303 0.11 -7.45 -2.16
CA PHE A 303 -0.90 -6.66 -2.86
C PHE A 303 -0.29 -5.75 -3.94
N HIS A 304 0.72 -4.95 -3.59
CA HIS A 304 1.34 -4.04 -4.56
C HIS A 304 2.13 -4.80 -5.63
N THR A 305 2.73 -5.94 -5.31
CA THR A 305 3.39 -6.78 -6.32
C THR A 305 2.35 -7.26 -7.33
N CYS A 306 1.20 -7.73 -6.87
CA CYS A 306 0.11 -8.12 -7.77
C CYS A 306 -0.37 -6.96 -8.64
N LEU A 307 -0.55 -5.76 -8.07
CA LEU A 307 -0.97 -4.58 -8.82
C LEU A 307 0.04 -4.20 -9.92
N PHE A 308 1.34 -4.21 -9.61
CA PHE A 308 2.38 -3.97 -10.60
C PHE A 308 2.43 -5.10 -11.63
N SER A 309 2.28 -6.38 -11.25
CA SER A 309 2.20 -7.49 -12.19
C SER A 309 1.03 -7.34 -13.16
N ILE A 310 -0.13 -6.89 -12.69
CA ILE A 310 -1.29 -6.61 -13.53
C ILE A 310 -0.98 -5.44 -14.47
N ASN A 311 -0.44 -4.34 -13.96
CA ASN A 311 -0.14 -3.14 -14.74
C ASN A 311 0.90 -3.41 -15.85
N PHE A 312 1.93 -4.23 -15.55
CA PHE A 312 2.97 -4.64 -16.50
C PHE A 312 2.59 -5.88 -17.32
N GLU A 313 1.37 -6.40 -17.18
CA GLU A 313 0.85 -7.57 -17.89
C GLU A 313 1.72 -8.84 -17.73
N LYS A 314 2.20 -9.09 -16.51
CA LYS A 314 3.09 -10.23 -16.17
C LYS A 314 2.33 -11.47 -15.74
N LYS A 315 2.94 -12.64 -15.95
CA LYS A 315 2.48 -13.91 -15.39
C LYS A 315 2.79 -13.92 -13.90
N PHE A 316 1.75 -13.96 -13.07
CA PHE A 316 1.93 -13.96 -11.62
C PHE A 316 1.01 -14.96 -10.91
N PHE A 317 1.47 -15.40 -9.75
CA PHE A 317 0.79 -16.33 -8.85
C PHE A 317 0.82 -15.76 -7.44
N VAL A 318 -0.34 -15.80 -6.80
CA VAL A 318 -0.57 -15.20 -5.48
C VAL A 318 -0.79 -16.28 -4.46
N PHE A 319 -0.20 -16.10 -3.28
CA PHE A 319 -0.34 -17.01 -2.17
C PHE A 319 -0.92 -16.27 -0.97
N SER A 320 -1.82 -16.95 -0.25
CA SER A 320 -2.43 -16.38 0.94
C SER A 320 -1.39 -16.21 2.05
N ARG A 321 -1.50 -15.11 2.79
CA ARG A 321 -0.67 -14.89 3.98
C ARG A 321 -1.30 -15.56 5.19
N ARG A 322 -0.45 -16.15 6.03
CA ARG A 322 -0.81 -16.46 7.42
C ARG A 322 -0.81 -15.17 8.23
N TYR A 323 -1.94 -14.86 8.83
CA TYR A 323 -2.08 -13.78 9.80
C TYR A 323 -2.42 -14.39 11.16
N VAL A 324 -1.72 -13.93 12.21
CA VAL A 324 -1.98 -14.40 13.59
C VAL A 324 -3.32 -13.89 14.14
N MET A 325 -3.85 -12.79 13.58
CA MET A 325 -5.07 -12.13 14.06
C MET A 325 -6.17 -12.02 12.98
N LEU A 326 -6.26 -10.86 12.34
CA LEU A 326 -7.26 -10.59 11.30
C LEU A 326 -6.58 -10.68 9.94
N SER A 327 -7.16 -11.50 9.08
CA SER A 327 -6.66 -11.65 7.71
C SER A 327 -6.79 -10.33 6.96
N GLN A 328 -5.69 -9.93 6.32
CA GLN A 328 -5.68 -8.80 5.39
C GLN A 328 -5.70 -9.27 3.93
N ASN A 329 -5.95 -10.57 3.71
CA ASN A 329 -6.03 -11.18 2.37
C ASN A 329 -7.26 -10.68 1.60
N SER A 330 -8.28 -10.10 2.27
CA SER A 330 -9.47 -9.59 1.61
C SER A 330 -9.15 -8.59 0.50
N ARG A 331 -8.09 -7.79 0.64
CA ARG A 331 -7.66 -6.84 -0.41
C ARG A 331 -7.16 -7.53 -1.66
N ILE A 332 -6.43 -8.64 -1.49
CA ILE A 332 -5.96 -9.45 -2.61
C ILE A 332 -7.17 -10.13 -3.26
N TYR A 333 -8.09 -10.67 -2.48
CA TYR A 333 -9.29 -11.31 -3.02
C TYR A 333 -10.20 -10.32 -3.75
N ASP A 334 -10.44 -9.13 -3.20
CA ASP A 334 -11.21 -8.06 -3.85
C ASP A 334 -10.54 -7.64 -5.17
N MET A 335 -9.21 -7.51 -5.19
CA MET A 335 -8.45 -7.20 -6.41
C MET A 335 -8.56 -8.32 -7.44
N LEU A 336 -8.28 -9.58 -7.07
CA LEU A 336 -8.37 -10.70 -8.01
C LEU A 336 -9.80 -10.83 -8.56
N ASN A 337 -10.83 -10.66 -7.73
CA ASN A 337 -12.21 -10.67 -8.19
C ASN A 337 -12.51 -9.52 -9.17
N ARG A 338 -11.98 -8.32 -8.90
CA ARG A 338 -12.17 -7.15 -9.77
C ARG A 338 -11.60 -7.33 -11.17
N PHE A 339 -10.46 -8.00 -11.30
CA PHE A 339 -9.83 -8.28 -12.59
C PHE A 339 -10.25 -9.62 -13.20
N ALA A 340 -11.10 -10.39 -12.52
CA ALA A 340 -11.44 -11.78 -12.84
C ALA A 340 -10.18 -12.66 -13.00
N LEU A 341 -9.32 -12.60 -11.98
CA LEU A 341 -8.02 -13.29 -11.85
C LEU A 341 -7.97 -14.20 -10.60
N GLN A 342 -9.12 -14.66 -10.11
CA GLN A 342 -9.19 -15.53 -8.92
C GLN A 342 -8.41 -16.83 -9.11
N ASP A 343 -8.25 -17.26 -10.36
CA ASP A 343 -7.44 -18.41 -10.79
C ASP A 343 -5.94 -18.29 -10.49
N ARG A 344 -5.45 -17.07 -10.24
CA ARG A 344 -4.05 -16.78 -9.85
C ARG A 344 -3.77 -16.99 -8.38
N LEU A 345 -4.80 -17.18 -7.55
CA LEU A 345 -4.62 -17.57 -6.16
C LEU A 345 -4.29 -19.07 -6.10
N ILE A 346 -3.10 -19.40 -5.58
CA ILE A 346 -2.59 -20.76 -5.52
C ILE A 346 -2.70 -21.31 -4.10
N SER A 347 -3.48 -22.38 -3.94
CA SER A 347 -3.62 -23.15 -2.70
C SER A 347 -2.87 -24.48 -2.73
N ASP A 348 -2.57 -25.00 -3.92
CA ASP A 348 -1.85 -26.25 -4.15
C ASP A 348 -0.98 -26.13 -5.40
N ILE A 349 0.09 -26.93 -5.47
CA ILE A 349 1.05 -26.85 -6.57
C ILE A 349 0.45 -27.29 -7.92
N GLU A 350 -0.50 -28.22 -7.93
CA GLU A 350 -1.11 -28.73 -9.16
C GLU A 350 -1.92 -27.64 -9.89
N ASN A 351 -2.58 -26.76 -9.13
CA ASN A 351 -3.25 -25.58 -9.67
C ASN A 351 -2.29 -24.66 -10.44
N LEU A 352 -1.05 -24.52 -9.96
CA LEU A 352 -0.03 -23.75 -10.64
C LEU A 352 0.51 -24.49 -11.88
N LYS A 353 0.81 -25.79 -11.76
CA LYS A 353 1.30 -26.61 -12.88
C LYS A 353 0.32 -26.65 -14.06
N ASN A 354 -0.97 -26.55 -13.80
CA ASN A 354 -1.98 -26.51 -14.86
C ASN A 354 -2.09 -25.15 -15.55
N LYS A 355 -1.59 -24.06 -14.95
CA LYS A 355 -1.82 -22.69 -15.41
C LYS A 355 -0.55 -21.89 -15.72
N TYR A 356 0.63 -22.42 -15.47
CA TYR A 356 1.88 -21.65 -15.62
C TYR A 356 2.08 -21.05 -17.02
N LEU A 357 1.57 -21.67 -18.08
CA LEU A 357 1.68 -21.13 -19.44
C LEU A 357 0.67 -20.01 -19.75
N GLU A 358 -0.33 -19.79 -18.89
CA GLU A 358 -1.42 -18.85 -19.15
C GLU A 358 -0.98 -17.40 -18.89
N ASN A 359 -0.99 -16.59 -19.95
CA ASN A 359 -0.91 -15.13 -19.86
C ASN A 359 -2.18 -14.55 -19.21
N LEU A 360 -2.14 -13.26 -18.86
CA LEU A 360 -3.36 -12.59 -18.41
C LEU A 360 -4.41 -12.57 -19.52
N PRO A 361 -5.70 -12.80 -19.20
CA PRO A 361 -6.78 -12.69 -20.17
C PRO A 361 -6.86 -11.30 -20.81
N LYS A 362 -7.23 -11.24 -22.10
CA LYS A 362 -7.32 -9.97 -22.86
C LYS A 362 -8.24 -8.93 -22.23
N HIS A 363 -9.29 -9.34 -21.51
CA HIS A 363 -10.22 -8.40 -20.86
C HIS A 363 -9.57 -7.58 -19.73
N VAL A 364 -8.47 -8.08 -19.15
CA VAL A 364 -7.76 -7.41 -18.04
C VAL A 364 -7.29 -6.03 -18.47
N LYS A 365 -6.81 -5.87 -19.71
CA LYS A 365 -6.37 -4.57 -20.24
C LYS A 365 -7.46 -3.50 -20.21
N ASN A 366 -8.69 -3.85 -20.61
CA ASN A 366 -9.83 -2.94 -20.56
C ASN A 366 -10.18 -2.54 -19.12
N ILE A 367 -10.04 -3.46 -18.16
CA ILE A 367 -10.24 -3.16 -16.74
C ILE A 367 -9.15 -2.20 -16.26
N ILE A 368 -7.88 -2.46 -16.56
CA ILE A 368 -6.74 -1.59 -16.20
C ILE A 368 -6.97 -0.14 -16.70
N GLU A 369 -7.38 0.03 -17.95
CA GLU A 369 -7.63 1.34 -18.54
C GLU A 369 -8.78 2.09 -17.85
N LYS A 370 -9.88 1.39 -17.56
CA LYS A 370 -11.01 1.94 -16.80
C LYS A 370 -10.58 2.34 -15.39
N GLU A 371 -9.87 1.46 -14.70
CA GLU A 371 -9.37 1.68 -13.34
C GLU A 371 -8.48 2.92 -13.24
N ARG A 372 -7.57 3.09 -14.21
CA ARG A 372 -6.71 4.26 -14.34
C ARG A 372 -7.52 5.52 -14.63
N ALA A 373 -8.48 5.46 -15.54
CA ALA A 373 -9.35 6.60 -15.84
C ALA A 373 -10.16 7.03 -14.61
N ASP A 374 -10.72 6.08 -13.86
CA ASP A 374 -11.54 6.32 -12.68
C ASP A 374 -10.74 7.03 -11.57
N ILE A 375 -9.53 6.56 -11.22
CA ILE A 375 -8.69 7.23 -10.21
C ILE A 375 -8.21 8.61 -10.69
N ARG A 376 -7.77 8.74 -11.95
CA ARG A 376 -7.33 10.04 -12.51
C ARG A 376 -8.48 11.06 -12.47
N ASN A 377 -9.69 10.64 -12.83
CA ASN A 377 -10.88 11.48 -12.80
C ASN A 377 -11.31 11.85 -11.39
N PHE A 378 -11.26 10.90 -10.45
CA PHE A 378 -11.57 11.17 -9.05
C PHE A 378 -10.63 12.24 -8.49
N VAL A 379 -9.31 12.05 -8.61
CA VAL A 379 -8.31 12.98 -8.08
C VAL A 379 -8.47 14.38 -8.70
N LYS A 380 -8.62 14.48 -10.03
CA LYS A 380 -8.86 15.77 -10.72
C LYS A 380 -10.11 16.48 -10.19
N LYS A 381 -11.24 15.78 -10.09
CA LYS A 381 -12.50 16.37 -9.62
C LYS A 381 -12.46 16.76 -8.14
N SER A 382 -11.77 15.98 -7.31
CA SER A 382 -11.67 16.24 -5.87
C SER A 382 -10.88 17.50 -5.54
N ILE A 383 -9.84 17.80 -6.32
CA ILE A 383 -9.03 19.01 -6.11
C ILE A 383 -9.80 20.25 -6.60
N LEU A 384 -10.36 20.19 -7.82
CA LEU A 384 -11.08 21.31 -8.45
C LEU A 384 -12.35 21.74 -7.69
N LYS A 385 -12.96 20.85 -6.89
CA LYS A 385 -14.16 21.19 -6.10
C LYS A 385 -13.87 22.13 -4.93
N ASN A 386 -12.61 22.25 -4.54
CA ASN A 386 -12.17 22.99 -3.36
C ASN A 386 -11.20 24.13 -3.70
N SER A 387 -10.84 24.28 -4.98
CA SER A 387 -10.27 25.50 -5.58
C SER A 387 -11.38 26.52 -5.75
#